data_AF-A0AAU9I8F6-F1
#
_entry.id   AF-A0AAU9I8F6-F1
#
_cell.length_a   1.000
_cell.length_b   1.000
_cell.length_c   1.000
_cell.angle_alpha   90.00
_cell.angle_beta   90.00
_cell.angle_gamma   90.00
#
_symmetry.space_group_name_H-M   'P 1'
#
loop_
_entity.id
_entity.type
_entity.pdbx_description
1 polymer ?
#
loop_
_entity_poly.entity_id
_entity_poly.type
_entity_poly.pdbx_seq_one_letter_code
_entity_poly.pdbx_strand_id
1 'polypeptide(L)'
;MDQSFSKQTLVRVADLDFRDFLDFPQPAPLRIPEISTETEEPLSTRKSTSGRKQIVDTKILNRFESLSKPKPPKKEYLRCKMIRGHKRVNRQIEKGTLPQKTLNVFSEKAQSYWDQLTKCFHQYRSILSEESKTEAGPKTDGKAKRKGEENDLPKSFNGKFCKKYFEPIQVRESYFYYTEYIFSEFDPDVLCKKFKLRCCRAPQHSSECMNSWKLLKFYVQKIMLDNIGIEPWMSLESTEASSYSDSGNENHAEKGIDEVIDICYNEEIKDEQFYSFREVDDGDFDPDLFFGL
;
A
#
# COMPACT_ATOMS: atom_id res chain seq x y z
N MET A 1 -24.88 18.93 -41.80
CA MET A 1 -23.72 18.06 -42.08
C MET A 1 -23.60 17.11 -40.92
N ASP A 2 -24.17 15.92 -41.11
CA ASP A 2 -24.21 14.85 -40.12
C ASP A 2 -22.83 14.26 -39.87
N GLN A 3 -22.43 14.16 -38.61
CA GLN A 3 -21.40 13.21 -38.18
C GLN A 3 -21.91 12.39 -37.01
N SER A 4 -22.43 11.23 -37.37
CA SER A 4 -22.78 10.11 -36.51
C SER A 4 -21.54 9.55 -35.81
N PHE A 5 -21.51 9.56 -34.48
CA PHE A 5 -20.55 8.79 -33.70
C PHE A 5 -21.11 7.39 -33.39
N SER A 6 -20.32 6.39 -33.79
CA SER A 6 -20.66 4.97 -33.84
C SER A 6 -20.32 4.22 -32.55
N LYS A 7 -21.35 3.53 -32.02
CA LYS A 7 -21.40 2.19 -31.38
C LYS A 7 -20.35 1.81 -30.33
N GLN A 8 -20.86 1.68 -29.10
CA GLN A 8 -20.31 0.95 -27.96
C GLN A 8 -20.07 -0.54 -28.30
N THR A 9 -18.90 -1.06 -27.91
CA THR A 9 -18.57 -2.49 -27.98
C THR A 9 -18.83 -3.13 -26.62
N LEU A 10 -19.84 -3.99 -26.56
CA LEU A 10 -20.24 -4.75 -25.38
C LEU A 10 -19.56 -6.12 -25.44
N VAL A 11 -18.50 -6.32 -24.64
CA VAL A 11 -17.80 -7.61 -24.55
C VAL A 11 -18.48 -8.48 -23.49
N ARG A 12 -19.10 -9.57 -23.94
CA ARG A 12 -19.64 -10.65 -23.09
C ARG A 12 -18.49 -11.33 -22.34
N VAL A 13 -18.58 -11.39 -21.02
CA VAL A 13 -17.72 -12.23 -20.18
C VAL A 13 -18.35 -13.62 -20.16
N ALA A 14 -17.59 -14.60 -20.64
CA ALA A 14 -18.00 -16.00 -20.68
C ALA A 14 -18.04 -16.61 -19.27
N ASP A 15 -19.04 -17.46 -19.07
CA ASP A 15 -19.26 -18.32 -17.92
C ASP A 15 -18.03 -19.22 -17.66
N LEU A 16 -17.54 -19.20 -16.41
CA LEU A 16 -16.63 -20.21 -15.91
C LEU A 16 -17.40 -21.14 -14.98
N ASP A 17 -17.47 -22.40 -15.40
CA ASP A 17 -18.22 -23.49 -14.81
C ASP A 17 -17.64 -23.88 -13.44
N PHE A 18 -18.50 -23.91 -12.41
CA PHE A 18 -18.13 -24.05 -10.99
C PHE A 18 -17.96 -25.52 -10.55
N ARG A 19 -17.87 -26.45 -11.49
CA ARG A 19 -18.00 -27.90 -11.22
C ARG A 19 -16.70 -28.67 -10.95
N ASP A 20 -15.54 -28.02 -10.99
CA ASP A 20 -14.24 -28.68 -10.78
C ASP A 20 -13.73 -28.64 -9.31
N PHE A 21 -14.60 -28.32 -8.33
CA PHE A 21 -14.18 -28.11 -6.93
C PHE A 21 -14.55 -29.22 -5.93
N LEU A 22 -15.00 -30.38 -6.40
CA LEU A 22 -15.42 -31.50 -5.55
C LEU A 22 -14.56 -32.74 -5.79
N ASP A 23 -13.29 -32.68 -5.38
CA ASP A 23 -12.50 -33.88 -5.05
C ASP A 23 -11.34 -33.47 -4.12
N PHE A 24 -11.67 -33.22 -2.85
CA PHE A 24 -10.67 -33.09 -1.79
C PHE A 24 -10.51 -34.47 -1.10
N PRO A 25 -9.29 -35.06 -1.09
CA PRO A 25 -9.05 -36.31 -0.40
C PRO A 25 -9.23 -36.14 1.11
N GLN A 26 -9.93 -37.09 1.74
CA GLN A 26 -10.13 -37.08 3.19
C GLN A 26 -8.79 -37.24 3.94
N PRO A 27 -8.59 -36.49 5.04
CA PRO A 27 -7.40 -36.62 5.86
C PRO A 27 -7.36 -37.97 6.57
N ALA A 28 -6.21 -38.63 6.53
CA ALA A 28 -5.95 -39.88 7.22
C ALA A 28 -6.09 -39.74 8.75
N PRO A 29 -6.53 -40.80 9.46
CA PRO A 29 -6.70 -40.77 10.91
C PRO A 29 -5.36 -40.59 11.63
N LEU A 30 -5.34 -39.64 12.57
CA LEU A 30 -4.19 -39.32 13.41
C LEU A 30 -3.92 -40.46 14.40
N ARG A 31 -2.71 -41.05 14.34
CA ARG A 31 -2.19 -41.95 15.38
C ARG A 31 -1.77 -41.13 16.60
N ILE A 32 -2.36 -41.44 17.74
CA ILE A 32 -1.94 -40.91 19.05
C ILE A 32 -0.67 -41.69 19.47
N PRO A 33 0.46 -41.01 19.75
CA PRO A 33 1.65 -41.68 20.27
C PRO A 33 1.44 -42.06 21.74
N GLU A 34 1.82 -43.30 22.06
CA GLU A 34 1.86 -43.84 23.43
C GLU A 34 2.84 -43.05 24.29
N ILE A 35 2.38 -42.70 25.49
CA ILE A 35 3.13 -42.00 26.52
C ILE A 35 4.06 -43.01 27.19
N SER A 36 5.36 -42.95 26.87
CA SER A 36 6.39 -43.68 27.60
C SER A 36 7.05 -42.80 28.67
N THR A 37 7.29 -43.46 29.78
CA THR A 37 7.71 -43.00 31.10
C THR A 37 9.04 -42.28 31.19
N GLU A 38 9.05 -41.36 32.15
CA GLU A 38 10.09 -40.49 32.68
C GLU A 38 11.49 -41.12 32.80
N THR A 39 12.49 -40.42 32.29
CA THR A 39 13.90 -40.58 32.65
C THR A 39 14.45 -39.18 32.92
N GLU A 40 14.85 -38.94 34.17
CA GLU A 40 15.38 -37.65 34.62
C GLU A 40 16.78 -37.40 34.04
N GLU A 41 16.88 -36.42 33.15
CA GLU A 41 18.14 -35.92 32.59
C GLU A 41 18.65 -34.69 33.37
N PRO A 42 19.98 -34.55 33.55
CA PRO A 42 20.59 -33.53 34.38
C PRO A 42 20.47 -32.11 33.82
N LEU A 43 20.31 -31.13 34.73
CA LEU A 43 20.16 -29.69 34.46
C LEU A 43 21.33 -29.14 33.62
N SER A 44 21.10 -29.07 32.31
CA SER A 44 21.92 -28.33 31.37
C SER A 44 21.63 -26.83 31.48
N THR A 45 22.65 -26.04 31.82
CA THR A 45 22.60 -24.57 31.89
C THR A 45 22.36 -24.00 30.49
N ARG A 46 21.09 -23.72 30.18
CA ARG A 46 20.65 -23.11 28.92
C ARG A 46 21.27 -21.72 28.79
N LYS A 47 22.31 -21.61 27.95
CA LYS A 47 22.83 -20.33 27.45
C LYS A 47 21.67 -19.53 26.88
N SER A 48 21.37 -18.38 27.47
CA SER A 48 20.36 -17.45 26.97
C SER A 48 20.78 -16.99 25.58
N THR A 49 20.15 -17.57 24.56
CA THR A 49 20.30 -17.09 23.18
C THR A 49 19.71 -15.69 23.15
N SER A 50 20.59 -14.67 23.13
CA SER A 50 20.25 -13.27 22.92
C SER A 50 19.34 -13.16 21.69
N GLY A 51 18.04 -12.95 21.93
CA GLY A 51 17.05 -12.86 20.88
C GLY A 51 17.30 -11.59 20.07
N ARG A 52 17.58 -11.74 18.77
CA ARG A 52 17.67 -10.59 17.85
C ARG A 52 16.37 -9.79 17.93
N LYS A 53 16.43 -8.54 18.39
CA LYS A 53 15.28 -7.62 18.43
C LYS A 53 14.56 -7.67 17.07
N GLN A 54 13.28 -8.04 17.07
CA GLN A 54 12.49 -8.08 15.84
C GLN A 54 12.36 -6.66 15.26
N ILE A 55 12.83 -6.48 14.03
CA ILE A 55 12.73 -5.23 13.27
C ILE A 55 11.25 -4.87 13.08
N VAL A 56 10.89 -3.61 13.32
CA VAL A 56 9.52 -3.05 13.27
C VAL A 56 8.74 -3.53 12.03
N ASP A 57 9.36 -3.44 10.84
CA ASP A 57 8.80 -3.93 9.59
C ASP A 57 8.25 -5.34 9.68
N THR A 58 9.02 -6.26 10.28
CA THR A 58 8.65 -7.68 10.33
C THR A 58 7.39 -7.85 11.15
N LYS A 59 7.20 -7.07 12.22
CA LYS A 59 5.99 -7.12 13.03
C LYS A 59 4.77 -6.63 12.25
N ILE A 60 4.89 -5.53 11.50
CA ILE A 60 3.80 -5.01 10.67
C ILE A 60 3.42 -6.05 9.60
N LEU A 61 4.40 -6.60 8.88
CA LEU A 61 4.13 -7.57 7.82
C LEU A 61 3.58 -8.89 8.32
N ASN A 62 3.94 -9.32 9.54
CA ASN A 62 3.40 -10.53 10.16
C ASN A 62 1.91 -10.42 10.52
N ARG A 63 1.32 -9.22 10.49
CA ARG A 63 -0.14 -9.03 10.62
C ARG A 63 -0.91 -9.43 9.36
N PHE A 64 -0.22 -9.77 8.28
CA PHE A 64 -0.81 -10.12 7.00
C PHE A 64 -0.37 -11.50 6.54
N GLU A 65 -1.25 -12.15 5.77
CA GLU A 65 -0.95 -13.37 5.03
C GLU A 65 -1.21 -13.14 3.54
N SER A 66 -0.38 -13.69 2.67
CA SER A 66 -0.68 -13.69 1.24
C SER A 66 -1.89 -14.56 0.93
N LEU A 67 -2.80 -14.10 0.05
CA LEU A 67 -3.96 -14.90 -0.36
C LEU A 67 -3.57 -16.20 -1.08
N SER A 68 -2.41 -16.22 -1.72
CA SER A 68 -1.92 -17.40 -2.46
C SER A 68 -1.19 -18.42 -1.58
N LYS A 69 -0.59 -17.96 -0.48
CA LYS A 69 0.20 -18.78 0.44
C LYS A 69 0.08 -18.16 1.83
N PRO A 70 -0.33 -18.92 2.87
CA PRO A 70 -0.55 -18.39 4.23
C PRO A 70 0.80 -18.11 4.92
N LYS A 71 1.51 -17.11 4.39
CA LYS A 71 2.80 -16.63 4.86
C LYS A 71 2.80 -15.10 4.79
N PRO A 72 3.50 -14.44 5.71
CA PRO A 72 3.70 -13.00 5.66
C PRO A 72 4.28 -12.54 4.31
N PRO A 73 3.81 -11.41 3.76
CA PRO A 73 4.41 -10.84 2.56
C PRO A 73 5.87 -10.45 2.81
N LYS A 74 6.72 -10.63 1.79
CA LYS A 74 8.10 -10.16 1.84
C LYS A 74 8.13 -8.63 1.71
N LYS A 75 9.08 -7.94 2.38
CA LYS A 75 9.29 -6.49 2.21
C LYS A 75 9.41 -6.07 0.74
N GLU A 76 10.17 -6.85 -0.03
CA GLU A 76 10.40 -6.60 -1.45
C GLU A 76 9.11 -6.72 -2.29
N TYR A 77 8.17 -7.59 -1.89
CA TYR A 77 6.88 -7.71 -2.57
C TYR A 77 6.10 -6.40 -2.49
N LEU A 78 6.04 -5.80 -1.30
CA LEU A 78 5.35 -4.52 -1.11
C LEU A 78 6.04 -3.38 -1.86
N ARG A 79 7.37 -3.26 -1.74
CA ARG A 79 8.15 -2.26 -2.51
C ARG A 79 7.85 -2.34 -4.00
N CYS A 80 7.96 -3.54 -4.57
CA CYS A 80 7.65 -3.82 -5.97
C CYS A 80 6.22 -3.42 -6.31
N LYS A 81 5.25 -3.82 -5.48
CA LYS A 81 3.83 -3.57 -5.72
C LYS A 81 3.50 -2.07 -5.69
N MET A 82 3.98 -1.35 -4.69
CA MET A 82 3.76 0.09 -4.55
C MET A 82 4.42 0.89 -5.67
N ILE A 83 5.71 0.66 -5.94
CA ILE A 83 6.45 1.38 -7.00
C ILE A 83 5.84 1.09 -8.38
N ARG A 84 5.49 -0.16 -8.69
CA ARG A 84 4.85 -0.49 -9.98
C ARG A 84 3.49 0.16 -10.13
N GLY A 85 2.70 0.22 -9.06
CA GLY A 85 1.41 0.87 -9.06
C GLY A 85 1.53 2.38 -9.28
N HIS A 86 2.49 3.04 -8.61
CA HIS A 86 2.80 4.46 -8.78
C HIS A 86 3.23 4.77 -10.23
N LYS A 87 4.25 4.07 -10.75
CA LYS A 87 4.68 4.22 -12.16
C LYS A 87 3.51 3.98 -13.15
N ARG A 88 2.58 3.08 -12.82
CA ARG A 88 1.40 2.82 -13.66
C ARG A 88 0.43 4.00 -13.66
N VAL A 89 0.12 4.57 -12.50
CA VAL A 89 -0.73 5.77 -12.40
C VAL A 89 -0.14 6.91 -13.21
N ASN A 90 1.16 7.19 -13.07
CA ASN A 90 1.80 8.26 -13.82
C ASN A 90 1.68 8.09 -15.35
N ARG A 91 1.86 6.87 -15.87
CA ARG A 91 1.62 6.58 -17.29
C ARG A 91 0.15 6.69 -17.71
N GLN A 92 -0.79 6.53 -16.78
CA GLN A 92 -2.21 6.66 -17.04
C GLN A 92 -2.61 8.14 -17.09
N ILE A 93 -2.10 8.95 -16.16
CA ILE A 93 -2.22 10.41 -16.17
C ILE A 93 -1.62 10.99 -17.46
N GLU A 94 -0.41 10.56 -17.83
CA GLU A 94 0.24 11.01 -19.07
C GLU A 94 -0.60 10.76 -20.33
N LYS A 95 -1.41 9.70 -20.33
CA LYS A 95 -2.32 9.33 -21.42
C LYS A 95 -3.72 9.93 -21.30
N GLY A 96 -4.03 10.61 -20.19
CA GLY A 96 -5.38 11.09 -19.89
C GLY A 96 -6.38 9.96 -19.66
N THR A 97 -5.95 8.84 -19.07
CA THR A 97 -6.81 7.66 -18.81
C THR A 97 -6.99 7.43 -17.32
N LEU A 98 -8.21 7.09 -16.90
CA LEU A 98 -8.47 6.66 -15.53
C LEU A 98 -8.11 5.18 -15.33
N PRO A 99 -7.65 4.77 -14.13
CA PRO A 99 -7.38 3.37 -13.89
C PRO A 99 -8.67 2.60 -13.59
N GLN A 100 -8.98 1.63 -14.45
CA GLN A 100 -10.17 0.79 -14.33
C GLN A 100 -9.92 -0.58 -13.71
N LYS A 101 -8.65 -0.96 -13.51
CA LYS A 101 -8.28 -2.32 -13.10
C LYS A 101 -7.15 -2.31 -12.08
N THR A 102 -7.01 -3.42 -11.35
CA THR A 102 -5.88 -3.77 -10.47
C THR A 102 -5.85 -3.05 -9.11
N LEU A 103 -4.66 -2.63 -8.66
CA LEU A 103 -4.47 -1.95 -7.37
C LEU A 103 -5.07 -0.54 -7.39
N ASN A 104 -5.09 0.09 -8.56
CA ASN A 104 -5.36 1.52 -8.72
C ASN A 104 -6.80 1.82 -9.11
N VAL A 105 -7.77 0.92 -8.91
CA VAL A 105 -9.15 1.16 -9.37
C VAL A 105 -9.67 2.47 -8.77
N PHE A 106 -10.13 3.36 -9.64
CA PHE A 106 -10.66 4.67 -9.26
C PHE A 106 -11.96 4.54 -8.47
N SER A 107 -12.12 5.39 -7.46
CA SER A 107 -13.36 5.58 -6.69
C SER A 107 -13.58 7.07 -6.44
N GLU A 108 -14.82 7.48 -6.21
CA GLU A 108 -15.17 8.89 -5.93
C GLU A 108 -14.45 9.42 -4.68
N LYS A 109 -14.29 8.58 -3.66
CA LYS A 109 -13.49 8.88 -2.45
C LYS A 109 -12.02 9.19 -2.76
N ALA A 110 -11.52 8.72 -3.91
CA ALA A 110 -10.15 8.92 -4.35
C ALA A 110 -9.97 10.14 -5.27
N GLN A 111 -11.05 10.84 -5.63
CA GLN A 111 -11.03 11.94 -6.61
C GLN A 111 -10.06 13.06 -6.21
N SER A 112 -10.14 13.55 -4.98
CA SER A 112 -9.28 14.64 -4.50
C SER A 112 -7.79 14.28 -4.57
N TYR A 113 -7.41 13.05 -4.23
CA TYR A 113 -6.03 12.58 -4.35
C TYR A 113 -5.61 12.31 -5.80
N TRP A 114 -6.55 11.90 -6.65
CA TRP A 114 -6.31 11.78 -8.09
C TRP A 114 -5.99 13.14 -8.73
N ASP A 115 -6.71 14.18 -8.33
CA ASP A 115 -6.46 15.55 -8.81
C ASP A 115 -5.11 16.07 -8.33
N GLN A 116 -4.76 15.82 -7.06
CA GLN A 116 -3.43 16.17 -6.53
C GLN A 116 -2.31 15.41 -7.23
N LEU A 117 -2.48 14.10 -7.50
CA LEU A 117 -1.56 13.30 -8.30
C LEU A 117 -1.39 13.86 -9.71
N THR A 118 -2.50 14.21 -10.36
CA THR A 118 -2.50 14.74 -11.72
C THR A 118 -1.79 16.09 -11.79
N LYS A 119 -2.08 16.98 -10.83
CA LYS A 119 -1.40 18.27 -10.67
C LYS A 119 0.10 18.09 -10.47
N CYS A 120 0.50 17.24 -9.52
CA CYS A 120 1.90 16.93 -9.22
C CYS A 120 2.62 16.34 -10.45
N PHE A 121 1.95 15.43 -11.18
CA PHE A 121 2.50 14.85 -12.41
C PHE A 121 2.77 15.91 -13.47
N HIS A 122 1.82 16.82 -13.72
CA HIS A 122 2.00 17.86 -14.72
C HIS A 122 3.05 18.90 -14.31
N GLN A 123 3.15 19.22 -13.02
CA GLN A 123 4.18 20.10 -12.48
C GLN A 123 5.60 19.54 -12.67
N TYR A 124 5.79 18.23 -12.50
CA TYR A 124 7.10 17.57 -12.59
C TYR A 124 7.20 16.55 -13.74
N ARG A 125 6.53 16.85 -14.86
CA ARG A 125 6.31 15.91 -15.96
C ARG A 125 7.60 15.25 -16.48
N SER A 126 8.68 16.02 -16.62
CA SER A 126 9.95 15.51 -17.16
C SER A 126 10.54 14.40 -16.29
N ILE A 127 10.61 14.63 -14.97
CA ILE A 127 11.16 13.68 -14.00
C ILE A 127 10.24 12.47 -13.88
N LEU A 128 8.94 12.70 -13.69
CA LEU A 128 7.99 11.61 -13.42
C LEU A 128 7.72 10.74 -14.65
N SER A 129 7.74 11.29 -15.86
CA SER A 129 7.65 10.50 -17.10
C SER A 129 8.88 9.60 -17.27
N GLU A 130 10.10 10.12 -17.04
CA GLU A 130 11.34 9.35 -17.11
C GLU A 130 11.33 8.18 -16.11
N GLU A 131 11.05 8.48 -14.83
CA GLU A 131 11.03 7.48 -13.76
C GLU A 131 9.91 6.45 -13.95
N SER A 132 8.84 6.77 -14.67
CA SER A 132 7.71 5.88 -14.90
C SER A 132 7.89 4.93 -16.09
N LYS A 133 8.97 5.07 -16.85
CA LYS A 133 9.32 4.13 -17.93
C LYS A 133 9.56 2.73 -17.36
N THR A 134 9.11 1.71 -18.11
CA THR A 134 9.34 0.29 -17.77
C THR A 134 10.80 -0.14 -17.96
N GLU A 135 11.57 0.64 -18.70
CA GLU A 135 13.00 0.42 -18.91
C GLU A 135 13.83 0.88 -17.70
N ALA A 136 13.32 1.86 -16.95
CA ALA A 136 13.88 2.32 -15.67
C ALA A 136 13.54 1.37 -14.48
N GLY A 137 13.17 0.12 -14.77
CA GLY A 137 12.83 -0.90 -13.77
C GLY A 137 13.98 -1.89 -13.51
N PRO A 138 13.93 -2.67 -12.42
CA PRO A 138 14.87 -3.77 -12.22
C PRO A 138 14.66 -4.86 -13.27
N LYS A 139 15.59 -5.81 -13.39
CA LYS A 139 15.54 -6.90 -14.40
C LYS A 139 14.26 -7.75 -14.34
N THR A 140 13.56 -7.76 -13.21
CA THR A 140 12.25 -8.43 -13.03
C THR A 140 11.07 -7.68 -13.63
N ASP A 141 11.28 -6.45 -14.11
CA ASP A 141 10.30 -5.68 -14.88
C ASP A 141 10.52 -5.94 -16.38
N GLY A 142 9.61 -6.70 -16.99
CA GLY A 142 9.87 -7.55 -18.17
C GLY A 142 10.41 -6.88 -19.46
N LYS A 143 10.51 -5.55 -19.52
CA LYS A 143 11.15 -4.82 -20.62
C LYS A 143 12.63 -4.49 -20.36
N ALA A 144 13.05 -4.28 -19.11
CA ALA A 144 14.46 -4.03 -18.77
C ALA A 144 15.39 -5.21 -19.15
N LYS A 145 14.85 -6.43 -19.16
CA LYS A 145 15.58 -7.65 -19.57
C LYS A 145 16.00 -7.66 -21.06
N ARG A 146 15.41 -6.83 -21.93
CA ARG A 146 15.53 -6.99 -23.40
C ARG A 146 16.67 -6.20 -24.06
N LYS A 147 17.39 -5.33 -23.34
CA LYS A 147 18.38 -4.41 -23.93
C LYS A 147 19.85 -4.82 -23.85
N GLY A 148 20.19 -6.03 -23.42
CA GLY A 148 21.57 -6.56 -23.53
C GLY A 148 22.64 -5.90 -22.64
N GLU A 149 22.34 -4.81 -21.92
CA GLU A 149 23.23 -4.22 -20.91
C GLU A 149 23.17 -5.05 -19.62
N GLU A 150 23.93 -6.15 -19.61
CA GLU A 150 23.74 -7.24 -18.65
C GLU A 150 24.35 -7.02 -17.26
N ASN A 151 25.17 -6.01 -17.01
CA ASN A 151 25.98 -5.99 -15.78
C ASN A 151 25.50 -5.05 -14.65
N ASP A 152 24.92 -3.89 -14.95
CA ASP A 152 24.65 -2.88 -13.91
C ASP A 152 23.19 -2.70 -13.45
N LEU A 153 22.22 -3.34 -14.12
CA LEU A 153 20.83 -3.21 -13.72
C LEU A 153 20.52 -4.05 -12.46
N PRO A 154 19.82 -3.47 -11.45
CA PRO A 154 19.45 -4.19 -10.25
C PRO A 154 18.51 -5.37 -10.58
N LYS A 155 18.77 -6.51 -9.93
CA LYS A 155 17.99 -7.74 -10.15
C LYS A 155 16.56 -7.67 -9.58
N SER A 156 16.33 -6.79 -8.61
CA SER A 156 15.09 -6.73 -7.83
C SER A 156 14.77 -5.31 -7.37
N PHE A 157 13.58 -5.14 -6.77
CA PHE A 157 13.19 -3.95 -6.00
C PHE A 157 13.89 -3.93 -4.63
N ASN A 158 15.22 -4.11 -4.65
CA ASN A 158 16.06 -4.09 -3.46
C ASN A 158 16.25 -2.66 -2.93
N GLY A 159 16.92 -2.53 -1.79
CA GLY A 159 17.17 -1.23 -1.16
C GLY A 159 17.89 -0.25 -2.08
N LYS A 160 18.88 -0.69 -2.86
CA LYS A 160 19.64 0.16 -3.80
C LYS A 160 18.74 0.73 -4.90
N PHE A 161 17.88 -0.10 -5.51
CA PHE A 161 16.92 0.36 -6.51
C PHE A 161 15.91 1.33 -5.91
N CYS A 162 15.32 0.99 -4.75
CA CYS A 162 14.32 1.85 -4.12
C CYS A 162 14.93 3.20 -3.72
N LYS A 163 16.17 3.21 -3.20
CA LYS A 163 16.87 4.45 -2.85
C LYS A 163 17.03 5.36 -4.06
N LYS A 164 17.48 4.82 -5.19
CA LYS A 164 17.60 5.58 -6.45
C LYS A 164 16.24 6.11 -6.93
N TYR A 165 15.21 5.28 -6.89
CA TYR A 165 13.87 5.67 -7.33
C TYR A 165 13.28 6.82 -6.50
N PHE A 166 13.48 6.80 -5.18
CA PHE A 166 12.98 7.83 -4.26
C PHE A 166 13.96 8.99 -4.00
N GLU A 167 15.09 9.03 -4.69
CA GLU A 167 16.08 10.10 -4.56
C GLU A 167 15.49 11.47 -4.96
N PRO A 168 14.78 11.61 -6.09
CA PRO A 168 14.13 12.88 -6.44
C PRO A 168 12.97 13.19 -5.49
N ILE A 169 12.95 14.40 -4.94
CA ILE A 169 11.86 14.86 -4.05
C ILE A 169 10.50 14.85 -4.74
N GLN A 170 10.46 15.11 -6.04
CA GLN A 170 9.25 15.10 -6.87
C GLN A 170 8.63 13.70 -6.96
N VAL A 171 9.46 12.66 -6.98
CA VAL A 171 8.97 11.27 -6.94
C VAL A 171 8.36 10.97 -5.58
N ARG A 172 8.95 11.48 -4.49
CA ARG A 172 8.42 11.29 -3.13
C ARG A 172 7.09 12.02 -2.92
N GLU A 173 6.99 13.26 -3.38
CA GLU A 173 5.74 14.05 -3.35
C GLU A 173 4.62 13.32 -4.13
N SER A 174 4.88 12.93 -5.38
CA SER A 174 3.91 12.17 -6.18
C SER A 174 3.56 10.82 -5.53
N TYR A 175 4.55 10.14 -4.94
CA TYR A 175 4.34 8.87 -4.24
C TYR A 175 3.51 9.00 -2.95
N PHE A 176 3.62 10.12 -2.24
CA PHE A 176 2.78 10.43 -1.09
C PHE A 176 1.31 10.47 -1.50
N TYR A 177 0.96 11.29 -2.50
CA TYR A 177 -0.41 11.38 -3.02
C TYR A 177 -0.89 10.05 -3.62
N TYR A 178 0.01 9.27 -4.23
CA TYR A 178 -0.30 7.93 -4.71
C TYR A 178 -0.69 6.99 -3.57
N THR A 179 0.00 7.08 -2.44
CA THR A 179 -0.31 6.25 -1.29
C THR A 179 -1.65 6.64 -0.68
N GLU A 180 -1.91 7.93 -0.51
CA GLU A 180 -3.22 8.43 -0.08
C GLU A 180 -4.33 7.98 -1.03
N TYR A 181 -4.11 8.09 -2.34
CA TYR A 181 -5.04 7.61 -3.35
C TYR A 181 -5.38 6.12 -3.19
N ILE A 182 -4.39 5.25 -2.97
CA ILE A 182 -4.63 3.81 -2.81
C ILE A 182 -5.46 3.48 -1.57
N PHE A 183 -5.21 4.21 -0.47
CA PHE A 183 -5.85 4.02 0.83
C PHE A 183 -7.08 4.90 1.07
N SER A 184 -7.50 5.72 0.09
CA SER A 184 -8.68 6.60 0.17
C SER A 184 -9.97 5.86 0.52
N GLU A 185 -10.13 4.64 0.00
CA GLU A 185 -11.20 3.72 0.38
C GLU A 185 -10.68 2.74 1.43
N PHE A 186 -10.76 3.18 2.69
CA PHE A 186 -10.18 2.47 3.83
C PHE A 186 -11.09 1.34 4.35
N ASP A 187 -11.40 0.38 3.47
CA ASP A 187 -12.19 -0.81 3.77
C ASP A 187 -11.29 -2.06 3.70
N PRO A 188 -11.20 -2.90 4.76
CA PRO A 188 -10.38 -4.10 4.76
C PRO A 188 -10.69 -5.10 3.65
N ASP A 189 -11.95 -5.25 3.24
CA ASP A 189 -12.34 -6.15 2.14
C ASP A 189 -11.77 -5.65 0.80
N VAL A 190 -11.88 -4.34 0.58
CA VAL A 190 -11.34 -3.66 -0.60
C VAL A 190 -9.81 -3.75 -0.60
N LEU A 191 -9.17 -3.46 0.54
CA LEU A 191 -7.72 -3.49 0.69
C LEU A 191 -7.14 -4.92 0.55
N CYS A 192 -7.82 -5.93 1.10
CA CYS A 192 -7.45 -7.34 0.92
C CYS A 192 -7.39 -7.70 -0.57
N LYS A 193 -8.42 -7.32 -1.35
CA LYS A 193 -8.49 -7.55 -2.80
C LYS A 193 -7.39 -6.78 -3.55
N LYS A 194 -7.24 -5.48 -3.26
CA LYS A 194 -6.22 -4.60 -3.85
C LYS A 194 -4.79 -5.14 -3.63
N PHE A 195 -4.46 -5.45 -2.37
CA PHE A 195 -3.13 -5.91 -1.98
C PHE A 195 -2.90 -7.41 -2.17
N LYS A 196 -3.93 -8.19 -2.45
CA LYS A 196 -3.87 -9.66 -2.46
C LYS A 196 -3.29 -10.22 -1.16
N LEU A 197 -3.64 -9.56 -0.06
CA LEU A 197 -3.27 -9.92 1.31
C LEU A 197 -4.55 -10.16 2.10
N ARG A 198 -4.40 -10.84 3.22
CA ARG A 198 -5.44 -11.12 4.19
C ARG A 198 -4.94 -10.64 5.55
N CYS A 199 -5.72 -9.82 6.25
CA CYS A 199 -5.39 -9.34 7.59
C CYS A 199 -5.89 -10.28 8.72
N CYS A 200 -6.92 -11.09 8.46
CA CYS A 200 -7.44 -12.06 9.42
C CYS A 200 -8.06 -13.27 8.70
N ARG A 201 -8.26 -14.40 9.40
CA ARG A 201 -8.94 -15.59 8.85
C ARG A 201 -10.43 -15.65 9.17
N ALA A 202 -10.92 -14.72 9.99
CA ALA A 202 -12.33 -14.63 10.34
C ALA A 202 -13.17 -14.20 9.11
N PRO A 203 -14.45 -14.59 9.04
CA PRO A 203 -15.34 -14.18 7.95
C PRO A 203 -15.72 -12.70 8.02
N GLN A 204 -15.58 -12.06 9.18
CA GLN A 204 -15.85 -10.65 9.40
C GLN A 204 -14.58 -9.96 9.92
N HIS A 205 -14.35 -8.75 9.43
CA HIS A 205 -13.22 -7.93 9.84
C HIS A 205 -13.48 -7.25 11.19
N SER A 206 -12.49 -7.30 12.09
CA SER A 206 -12.49 -6.60 13.38
C SER A 206 -11.83 -5.23 13.29
N SER A 207 -11.91 -4.42 14.35
CA SER A 207 -11.15 -3.18 14.49
C SER A 207 -9.63 -3.39 14.36
N GLU A 208 -9.11 -4.55 14.80
CA GLU A 208 -7.69 -4.89 14.63
C GLU A 208 -7.27 -5.02 13.16
N CYS A 209 -8.20 -5.42 12.28
CA CYS A 209 -7.96 -5.47 10.85
C CYS A 209 -7.71 -4.06 10.30
N MET A 210 -8.53 -3.10 10.71
CA MET A 210 -8.36 -1.69 10.36
C MET A 210 -7.00 -1.18 10.81
N ASN A 211 -6.63 -1.43 12.06
CA ASN A 211 -5.35 -0.99 12.61
C ASN A 211 -4.16 -1.62 11.89
N SER A 212 -4.27 -2.90 11.50
CA SER A 212 -3.25 -3.56 10.70
C SER A 212 -3.05 -2.86 9.35
N TRP A 213 -4.14 -2.45 8.68
CA TRP A 213 -4.07 -1.68 7.44
C TRP A 213 -3.51 -0.27 7.65
N LYS A 214 -3.80 0.38 8.77
CA LYS A 214 -3.25 1.72 9.10
C LYS A 214 -1.74 1.64 9.28
N LEU A 215 -1.29 0.63 10.03
CA LEU A 215 0.14 0.33 10.17
C LEU A 215 0.80 0.01 8.83
N LEU A 216 0.09 -0.66 7.91
CA LEU A 216 0.62 -0.91 6.57
C LEU A 216 0.73 0.39 5.75
N LYS A 217 -0.26 1.28 5.80
CA LYS A 217 -0.22 2.61 5.18
C LYS A 217 0.98 3.41 5.70
N PHE A 218 1.11 3.52 7.02
CA PHE A 218 2.24 4.17 7.68
C PHE A 218 3.58 3.53 7.28
N TYR A 219 3.63 2.20 7.22
CA TYR A 219 4.82 1.48 6.77
C TYR A 219 5.23 1.88 5.34
N VAL A 220 4.31 1.91 4.39
CA VAL A 220 4.65 2.22 2.99
C VAL A 220 4.92 3.70 2.74
N GLN A 221 4.44 4.61 3.60
CA GLN A 221 4.68 6.06 3.51
C GLN A 221 5.98 6.48 4.19
N LYS A 222 6.27 5.95 5.39
CA LYS A 222 7.37 6.41 6.24
C LYS A 222 8.43 5.36 6.45
N ILE A 223 8.11 4.28 7.18
CA ILE A 223 9.09 3.27 7.62
C ILE A 223 9.86 2.67 6.42
N MET A 224 9.19 2.40 5.30
CA MET A 224 9.82 1.82 4.12
C MET A 224 10.91 2.73 3.53
N LEU A 225 10.72 4.05 3.57
CA LEU A 225 11.64 5.07 3.07
C LEU A 225 12.79 5.30 4.07
N ASP A 226 12.47 5.36 5.37
CA ASP A 226 13.49 5.48 6.43
C ASP A 226 14.48 4.30 6.38
N ASN A 227 13.97 3.07 6.18
CA ASN A 227 14.79 1.86 6.05
C ASN A 227 15.78 1.87 4.89
N ILE A 228 15.59 2.74 3.89
CA ILE A 228 16.51 2.92 2.75
C ILE A 228 17.31 4.24 2.86
N GLY A 229 17.19 4.94 3.99
CA GLY A 229 17.86 6.22 4.27
C GLY A 229 17.34 7.35 3.41
N ILE A 230 16.02 7.38 3.17
CA ILE A 230 15.33 8.43 2.42
C ILE A 230 14.27 9.04 3.33
N GLU A 231 14.27 10.36 3.45
CA GLU A 231 13.25 11.10 4.18
C GLU A 231 11.93 11.12 3.38
N PRO A 232 10.77 10.82 3.99
CA PRO A 232 9.47 10.96 3.34
C PRO A 232 9.14 12.41 2.97
N TRP A 233 8.34 12.60 1.93
CA TRP A 233 7.73 13.91 1.69
C TRP A 233 6.51 14.10 2.60
N MET A 234 6.39 15.28 3.18
CA MET A 234 5.29 15.66 4.07
C MET A 234 4.58 16.89 3.48
N SER A 235 3.25 16.92 3.52
CA SER A 235 2.50 18.12 3.11
C SER A 235 2.71 19.25 4.13
N LEU A 236 2.91 20.48 3.66
CA LEU A 236 3.06 21.64 4.54
C LEU A 236 1.86 21.84 5.47
N GLU A 237 0.66 21.49 5.01
CA GLU A 237 -0.58 21.56 5.80
C GLU A 237 -0.54 20.67 7.05
N SER A 238 0.20 19.54 7.00
CA SER A 238 0.36 18.65 8.16
C SER A 238 1.34 19.19 9.21
N THR A 239 2.18 20.16 8.85
CA THR A 239 3.22 20.70 9.74
C THR A 239 2.65 21.73 10.72
N GLU A 240 1.64 22.49 10.29
CA GLU A 240 0.99 23.52 11.11
C GLU A 240 0.12 22.94 12.23
N ALA A 241 -0.41 21.72 12.05
CA ALA A 241 -1.16 21.01 13.09
C ALA A 241 -0.28 20.41 14.21
N SER A 242 1.04 20.38 14.00
CA SER A 242 2.02 19.78 14.94
C SER A 242 2.78 20.81 15.78
N SER A 243 2.72 22.10 15.45
CA SER A 243 3.52 23.13 16.13
C SER A 243 2.98 23.57 17.50
N TYR A 244 2.05 22.83 18.11
CA TYR A 244 1.42 23.21 19.39
C TYR A 244 1.79 22.32 20.61
N SER A 245 2.78 21.44 20.49
CA SER A 245 3.23 20.64 21.64
C SER A 245 4.72 20.30 21.54
N ASP A 246 5.59 21.31 21.67
CA ASP A 246 7.02 21.08 21.91
C ASP A 246 7.38 21.51 23.34
N SER A 247 7.35 20.52 24.23
CA SER A 247 8.08 20.56 25.50
C SER A 247 8.96 19.32 25.59
N GLY A 248 10.06 19.35 24.84
CA GLY A 248 11.37 18.79 25.19
C GLY A 248 11.40 17.34 25.70
N ASN A 249 11.72 16.40 24.81
CA ASN A 249 12.53 15.23 25.19
C ASN A 249 13.22 14.58 23.99
N GLU A 250 14.50 14.92 23.79
CA GLU A 250 15.37 14.30 22.79
C GLU A 250 15.91 12.96 23.33
N ASN A 251 15.26 11.85 22.98
CA ASN A 251 15.80 10.49 23.04
C ASN A 251 15.05 9.58 22.04
N HIS A 252 15.19 9.86 20.74
CA HIS A 252 14.31 9.32 19.70
C HIS A 252 14.84 8.06 18.98
N ALA A 253 15.60 7.19 19.65
CA ALA A 253 16.18 5.98 19.03
C ALA A 253 15.64 4.64 19.57
N GLU A 254 14.81 4.62 20.61
CA GLU A 254 14.27 3.37 21.19
C GLU A 254 12.79 3.43 21.56
N LYS A 255 11.98 4.21 20.84
CA LYS A 255 10.53 4.19 21.04
C LYS A 255 9.98 2.81 20.66
N GLY A 256 9.36 2.15 21.64
CA GLY A 256 8.78 0.83 21.47
C GLY A 256 7.72 0.84 20.36
N ILE A 257 7.48 -0.31 19.74
CA ILE A 257 6.42 -0.45 18.73
C ILE A 257 5.05 -0.06 19.28
N ASP A 258 4.83 -0.24 20.58
CA ASP A 258 3.60 0.19 21.24
C ASP A 258 3.46 1.72 21.20
N GLU A 259 4.56 2.47 21.29
CA GLU A 259 4.54 3.92 21.14
C GLU A 259 4.34 4.36 19.68
N VAL A 260 4.87 3.61 18.70
CA VAL A 260 4.57 3.86 17.27
C VAL A 260 3.11 3.57 16.95
N ILE A 261 2.57 2.50 17.53
CA ILE A 261 1.15 2.16 17.46
C ILE A 261 0.35 3.31 18.11
N ASP A 262 0.71 3.75 19.31
CA ASP A 262 0.06 4.85 20.02
C ASP A 262 0.15 6.18 19.26
N ILE A 263 1.27 6.47 18.58
CA ILE A 263 1.40 7.64 17.70
C ILE A 263 0.39 7.55 16.54
N CYS A 264 0.30 6.38 15.88
CA CYS A 264 -0.72 6.18 14.84
C CYS A 264 -2.15 6.30 15.39
N TYR A 265 -2.40 5.93 16.65
CA TYR A 265 -3.70 6.10 17.30
C TYR A 265 -4.00 7.56 17.68
N ASN A 266 -2.98 8.34 18.06
CA ASN A 266 -3.16 9.73 18.53
C ASN A 266 -3.26 10.75 17.39
N GLU A 267 -2.70 10.48 16.21
CA GLU A 267 -2.90 11.32 15.02
C GLU A 267 -4.37 11.25 14.52
N GLU A 268 -5.09 10.14 14.73
CA GLU A 268 -6.47 9.94 14.23
C GLU A 268 -7.57 10.70 14.96
N ILE A 269 -7.40 11.01 16.25
CA ILE A 269 -8.38 11.83 16.97
C ILE A 269 -8.49 13.22 16.32
N LYS A 270 -7.46 13.66 15.58
CA LYS A 270 -7.46 14.94 14.87
C LYS A 270 -8.12 14.83 13.48
N ASP A 271 -7.93 13.74 12.76
CA ASP A 271 -8.45 13.58 11.38
C ASP A 271 -9.93 13.18 11.33
N GLU A 272 -10.44 12.40 12.28
CA GLU A 272 -11.89 12.10 12.36
C GLU A 272 -12.71 13.35 12.71
N GLN A 273 -12.16 14.29 13.48
CA GLN A 273 -12.79 15.59 13.75
C GLN A 273 -12.78 16.51 12.51
N PHE A 274 -11.83 16.33 11.60
CA PHE A 274 -11.75 17.11 10.37
C PHE A 274 -12.78 16.65 9.32
N TYR A 275 -13.10 15.35 9.30
CA TYR A 275 -14.11 14.81 8.38
C TYR A 275 -15.57 15.00 8.86
N SER A 276 -15.82 15.31 10.14
CA SER A 276 -17.17 15.58 10.64
C SER A 276 -17.61 17.04 10.58
N PHE A 277 -16.80 17.96 10.03
CA PHE A 277 -17.10 19.42 10.01
C PHE A 277 -17.41 19.99 8.61
N ARG A 278 -17.77 19.16 7.64
CA ARG A 278 -18.36 19.61 6.36
C ARG A 278 -19.76 19.05 6.17
N GLU A 279 -20.67 19.42 7.06
CA GLU A 279 -22.06 19.60 6.64
C GLU A 279 -22.07 20.88 5.79
N VAL A 280 -22.12 20.69 4.47
CA VAL A 280 -22.30 21.79 3.53
C VAL A 280 -23.77 22.16 3.64
N ASP A 281 -24.06 23.40 4.04
CA ASP A 281 -25.37 24.01 3.92
C ASP A 281 -25.91 23.74 2.51
N ASP A 282 -27.05 23.05 2.43
CA ASP A 282 -27.82 22.85 1.21
C ASP A 282 -28.33 24.21 0.72
N GLY A 283 -27.48 24.95 0.03
CA GLY A 283 -27.85 26.13 -0.73
C GLY A 283 -28.64 25.70 -1.96
N ASP A 284 -29.93 26.07 -1.98
CA ASP A 284 -30.90 25.87 -3.06
C ASP A 284 -30.28 26.03 -4.45
N PHE A 285 -30.16 24.90 -5.16
CA PHE A 285 -29.81 24.86 -6.58
C PHE A 285 -31.07 25.18 -7.40
N ASP A 286 -31.10 26.37 -8.00
CA ASP A 286 -32.15 26.82 -8.94
C ASP A 286 -31.84 26.30 -10.37
N PRO A 287 -32.62 25.35 -10.91
CA PRO A 287 -32.36 24.74 -12.21
C PRO A 287 -32.78 25.62 -13.41
N ASP A 288 -33.39 26.78 -13.20
CA ASP A 288 -33.98 27.57 -14.31
C ASP A 288 -33.02 28.56 -14.98
N LEU A 289 -31.75 28.63 -14.55
CA LEU A 289 -30.81 29.65 -15.00
C LEU A 289 -29.92 29.28 -16.21
N PHE A 290 -30.14 28.14 -16.88
CA PHE A 290 -29.19 27.68 -17.94
C PHE A 290 -29.74 27.41 -19.34
N PHE A 291 -30.93 27.93 -19.69
CA PHE A 291 -31.35 28.01 -21.09
C PHE A 291 -31.69 29.43 -21.49
N GLY A 292 -30.67 30.18 -21.91
CA GLY A 292 -30.84 31.51 -22.49
C GLY A 292 -29.57 32.02 -23.17
N LEU A 293 -29.54 31.83 -24.50
CA LEU A 293 -28.62 32.36 -25.54
C LEU A 293 -27.41 31.48 -25.91
#